data_AF-J9FAP9-F1
#
_entry.id   AF-J9FAP9-F1
#
_cell.length_a   1.000
_cell.length_b   1.000
_cell.length_c   1.000
_cell.angle_alpha   90.00
_cell.angle_beta   90.00
_cell.angle_gamma   90.00
#
_symmetry.space_group_name_H-M   'P 1'
#
loop_
_entity.id
_entity.type
_entity.pdbx_description
1 polymer ?
#
loop_
_entity_poly.entity_id
_entity_poly.type
_entity_poly.pdbx_seq_one_letter_code
_entity_poly.pdbx_strand_id
1 'polypeptide(L)'
;MEGIESIEACDIKYANDMGYAVKLLAIAKNDAKYGVSVRVHPTMLPLSHPLAGVNGVYNAVFVNGDAIGEAMFLGLGAGKMPTASSVCGDRYRYCPQHMPRLD
;
A
#
# COMPACT_ATOMS: atom_id res chain seq x y z
N MET A 1 -7.77 3.10 -15.12
CA MET A 1 -8.15 3.35 -13.71
C MET A 1 -9.64 3.12 -13.64
N GLU A 2 -10.08 2.20 -12.79
CA GLU A 2 -11.50 2.01 -12.49
C GLU A 2 -11.77 2.57 -11.09
N GLY A 3 -12.78 3.42 -10.98
CA GLY A 3 -13.21 4.00 -9.71
C GLY A 3 -14.05 3.02 -8.88
N ILE A 4 -14.51 3.49 -7.73
CA ILE A 4 -15.46 2.78 -6.83
C ILE A 4 -16.92 3.17 -7.12
N GLU A 5 -17.19 3.94 -8.18
CA GLU A 5 -18.49 4.55 -8.47
C GLU A 5 -19.60 3.52 -8.76
N SER A 6 -19.24 2.29 -9.10
CA SER A 6 -20.18 1.21 -9.43
C SER A 6 -20.36 0.16 -8.31
N ILE A 7 -19.76 0.34 -7.14
CA ILE A 7 -19.85 -0.64 -6.04
C ILE A 7 -20.97 -0.21 -5.09
N GLU A 8 -22.04 -1.01 -5.04
CA GLU A 8 -23.13 -0.77 -4.10
C GLU A 8 -22.82 -1.38 -2.72
N ALA A 9 -23.45 -0.85 -1.68
CA ALA A 9 -23.34 -1.42 -0.33
C ALA A 9 -23.84 -2.88 -0.25
N CYS A 10 -24.75 -3.25 -1.16
CA CYS A 10 -25.23 -4.62 -1.28
C CYS A 10 -24.11 -5.56 -1.76
N ASP A 11 -23.28 -5.15 -2.71
CA ASP A 11 -22.15 -5.94 -3.24
C ASP A 11 -21.10 -6.19 -2.18
N ILE A 12 -20.81 -5.19 -1.33
CA ILE A 12 -19.86 -5.33 -0.22
C ILE A 12 -20.38 -6.37 0.78
N LYS A 13 -21.68 -6.36 1.07
CA LYS A 13 -22.30 -7.32 1.99
C LYS A 13 -22.30 -8.73 1.41
N TYR A 14 -22.70 -8.89 0.14
CA TYR A 14 -22.67 -10.19 -0.54
C TYR A 14 -21.25 -10.75 -0.65
N ALA A 15 -20.26 -9.91 -0.97
CA ALA A 15 -18.87 -10.34 -1.00
C ALA A 15 -18.42 -10.84 0.39
N ASN A 16 -18.79 -10.15 1.46
CA ASN A 16 -18.46 -10.56 2.83
C ASN A 16 -19.14 -11.89 3.20
N ASP A 17 -20.40 -12.06 2.85
CA ASP A 17 -21.14 -13.32 3.05
C ASP A 17 -20.52 -14.49 2.27
N MET A 18 -19.89 -14.20 1.12
CA MET A 18 -19.13 -15.17 0.32
C MET A 18 -17.68 -15.39 0.81
N GLY A 19 -17.26 -14.72 1.89
CA GLY A 19 -15.92 -14.85 2.46
C GLY A 19 -14.85 -13.98 1.80
N TYR A 20 -15.25 -12.88 1.15
CA TYR A 20 -14.37 -11.93 0.48
C TYR A 20 -14.54 -10.49 1.01
N ALA A 21 -13.44 -9.76 1.09
CA ALA A 21 -13.43 -8.32 1.33
C ALA A 21 -13.17 -7.58 0.02
N VAL A 22 -14.02 -6.61 -0.30
CA VAL A 22 -13.78 -5.68 -1.43
C VAL A 22 -12.78 -4.62 -0.97
N LYS A 23 -11.63 -4.53 -1.65
CA LYS A 23 -10.57 -3.56 -1.37
C LYS A 23 -10.11 -2.89 -2.67
N LEU A 24 -9.87 -1.58 -2.63
CA LEU A 24 -9.22 -0.86 -3.73
C LEU A 24 -7.71 -1.07 -3.62
N LEU A 25 -7.12 -1.80 -4.56
CA LEU A 25 -5.70 -2.14 -4.54
C LEU A 25 -4.95 -1.43 -5.65
N ALA A 26 -3.79 -0.87 -5.29
CA ALA A 26 -2.76 -0.51 -6.24
C ALA A 26 -1.77 -1.67 -6.33
N ILE A 27 -1.66 -2.26 -7.52
CA ILE A 27 -0.80 -3.41 -7.78
C ILE A 27 0.29 -2.97 -8.74
N ALA A 28 1.53 -3.06 -8.29
CA ALA A 28 2.72 -2.91 -9.12
C ALA A 28 3.39 -4.27 -9.27
N LYS A 29 3.62 -4.72 -10.51
CA LYS A 29 4.28 -5.98 -10.79
C LYS A 29 5.41 -5.74 -11.79
N ASN A 30 6.57 -6.34 -11.53
CA ASN A 30 7.65 -6.36 -12.50
C ASN A 30 7.46 -7.58 -13.42
N ASP A 31 7.10 -7.36 -14.68
CA ASP A 31 6.99 -8.39 -15.69
C ASP A 31 8.30 -8.45 -16.50
N ALA A 32 8.97 -9.60 -16.49
CA ALA A 32 10.29 -9.79 -17.10
C ALA A 32 10.37 -9.44 -18.60
N LYS A 33 9.23 -9.41 -19.30
CA LYS A 33 9.13 -9.13 -20.74
C LYS A 33 8.70 -7.69 -21.07
N TYR A 34 7.94 -7.05 -20.18
CA TYR A 34 7.27 -5.76 -20.47
C TYR A 34 7.64 -4.64 -19.48
N GLY A 35 8.49 -4.95 -18.50
CA GLY A 35 8.90 -4.00 -17.46
C GLY A 35 7.86 -3.92 -16.32
N VAL A 36 7.82 -2.76 -15.65
CA VAL A 36 6.93 -2.56 -14.50
C VAL A 36 5.52 -2.20 -14.96
N SER A 37 4.54 -3.02 -14.62
CA SER A 37 3.11 -2.74 -14.80
C SER A 37 2.51 -2.23 -13.50
N VAL A 38 1.73 -1.14 -13.57
CA VAL A 38 1.03 -0.55 -12.41
C VAL A 38 -0.44 -0.40 -12.76
N ARG A 39 -1.32 -0.93 -11.90
CA ARG A 39 -2.76 -0.82 -12.06
C ARG A 39 -3.45 -0.55 -10.72
N VAL A 40 -4.56 0.17 -10.78
CA VAL A 40 -5.43 0.44 -9.63
C VAL A 40 -6.85 0.05 -10.01
N HIS A 41 -7.41 -0.92 -9.28
CA HIS A 41 -8.79 -1.36 -9.46
C HIS A 41 -9.31 -2.01 -8.17
N PRO A 42 -10.64 -1.98 -7.96
CA PRO A 42 -11.28 -2.77 -6.91
C PRO A 42 -10.98 -4.26 -7.09
N THR A 43 -10.70 -4.96 -6.00
CA THR A 43 -10.39 -6.40 -5.99
C THR A 43 -11.09 -7.06 -4.80
N MET A 44 -11.67 -8.23 -5.03
CA MET A 44 -12.16 -9.10 -3.96
C MET A 44 -11.00 -9.93 -3.41
N LEU A 45 -10.66 -9.71 -2.15
CA LEU A 45 -9.64 -10.48 -1.44
C LEU A 45 -10.32 -11.50 -0.51
N PRO A 46 -9.83 -12.75 -0.42
CA PRO A 46 -10.29 -13.67 0.61
C PRO A 46 -10.11 -13.06 2.01
N LEU A 47 -11.04 -13.31 2.93
CA LEU A 47 -10.92 -12.84 4.32
C LEU A 47 -9.66 -13.36 5.04
N SER A 48 -9.09 -14.48 4.56
CA SER A 48 -7.83 -15.02 5.07
C SER A 48 -6.58 -14.23 4.65
N HIS A 49 -6.68 -13.37 3.62
CA HIS A 49 -5.55 -12.62 3.13
C HIS A 49 -5.18 -11.47 4.08
N PRO A 50 -3.88 -11.21 4.39
CA PRO A 50 -3.48 -10.17 5.35
C PRO A 50 -4.05 -8.77 5.02
N LEU A 51 -4.09 -8.41 3.74
CA LEU A 51 -4.68 -7.15 3.26
C LEU A 51 -6.20 -7.04 3.49
N ALA A 52 -6.93 -8.15 3.63
CA ALA A 52 -8.37 -8.12 3.89
C ALA A 52 -8.68 -7.57 5.30
N GLY A 53 -7.80 -7.84 6.27
CA GLY A 53 -7.92 -7.35 7.65
C GLY A 53 -7.60 -5.87 7.85
N VAL A 54 -7.07 -5.19 6.82
CA VAL A 54 -6.68 -3.78 6.91
C VAL A 54 -7.93 -2.91 6.76
N ASN A 55 -8.42 -2.39 7.88
CA ASN A 55 -9.67 -1.63 7.97
C ASN A 55 -9.45 -0.24 8.56
N GLY A 56 -10.37 0.70 8.31
CA GLY A 56 -10.32 2.05 8.87
C GLY A 56 -9.29 2.95 8.19
N VAL A 57 -8.55 3.73 8.99
CA VAL A 57 -7.56 4.72 8.51
C VAL A 57 -6.17 4.13 8.23
N TYR A 58 -6.04 2.81 8.30
CA TYR A 58 -4.78 2.13 8.06
C TYR A 58 -4.59 1.88 6.55
N ASN A 59 -3.41 2.21 6.05
CA ASN A 59 -2.91 1.78 4.76
C ASN A 59 -1.95 0.61 4.95
N ALA A 60 -1.95 -0.32 4.01
CA ALA A 60 -0.99 -1.41 3.98
C ALA A 60 -0.31 -1.50 2.62
N VAL A 61 0.99 -1.76 2.64
CA VAL A 61 1.80 -2.07 1.46
C VAL A 61 2.30 -3.49 1.61
N PHE A 62 1.86 -4.36 0.72
CA PHE A 62 2.32 -5.75 0.64
C PHE A 62 3.33 -5.86 -0.49
N VAL A 63 4.53 -6.32 -0.16
CA VAL A 63 5.64 -6.49 -1.11
C VAL A 63 6.01 -7.96 -1.13
N ASN A 64 6.06 -8.55 -2.32
CA ASN A 64 6.60 -9.87 -2.54
C ASN A 64 7.86 -9.73 -3.41
N GLY A 65 8.99 -10.23 -2.94
CA GLY A 65 10.24 -10.20 -3.69
C GLY A 65 11.08 -11.45 -3.45
N ASP A 66 11.76 -11.91 -4.49
CA ASP A 66 12.48 -13.19 -4.51
C ASP A 66 13.50 -13.35 -3.37
N ALA A 67 14.14 -12.25 -2.95
CA ALA A 67 15.15 -12.26 -1.88
C ALA A 67 14.60 -12.00 -0.48
N ILE A 68 13.43 -11.33 -0.37
CA ILE A 68 12.87 -10.88 0.91
C ILE A 68 11.63 -11.69 1.33
N GLY A 69 11.08 -12.50 0.43
CA GLY A 69 9.81 -13.18 0.62
C GLY A 69 8.63 -12.21 0.65
N GLU A 70 7.67 -12.49 1.53
CA GLU A 70 6.49 -11.66 1.73
C GLU A 70 6.71 -10.67 2.90
N ALA A 71 6.58 -9.38 2.62
CA ALA A 71 6.67 -8.32 3.62
C ALA A 71 5.41 -7.45 3.59
N MET A 72 4.85 -7.16 4.76
CA MET A 72 3.70 -6.27 4.92
C MET A 72 4.06 -5.07 5.78
N PHE A 73 3.86 -3.87 5.25
CA PHE A 73 4.03 -2.61 5.95
C PHE A 73 2.66 -2.02 6.24
N LEU A 74 2.31 -1.88 7.52
CA LEU A 74 1.05 -1.27 7.96
C LEU A 74 1.35 0.11 8.55
N GLY A 75 0.59 1.13 8.13
CA GLY A 75 0.76 2.49 8.64
C GLY A 75 -0.55 3.27 8.62
N LEU A 76 -0.66 4.31 9.45
CA LEU A 76 -1.82 5.21 9.43
C LEU A 76 -1.75 6.10 8.17
N GLY A 77 -2.74 5.98 7.29
CA GLY A 77 -2.77 6.60 5.97
C GLY A 77 -3.12 8.08 5.96
N ALA A 78 -3.83 8.57 6.97
CA ALA A 78 -4.19 9.98 7.10
C ALA A 78 -4.41 10.35 8.57
N GLY A 79 -3.52 11.17 9.12
CA GLY A 79 -3.68 11.74 10.46
C GLY A 79 -2.39 12.38 10.97
N LYS A 80 -2.18 13.66 10.64
CA LYS A 80 -1.25 14.70 11.20
C LYS A 80 0.19 14.36 11.67
N MET A 81 0.56 13.12 11.95
CA MET A 81 1.89 12.70 12.42
C MET A 81 2.75 11.92 11.40
N PRO A 82 2.25 11.05 10.49
CA PRO A 82 3.14 10.32 9.58
C PRO A 82 3.66 11.16 8.42
N THR A 83 3.04 12.32 8.14
CA THR A 83 3.54 13.29 7.14
C THR A 83 4.75 14.09 7.66
N ALA A 84 4.93 14.18 8.98
CA ALA A 84 6.07 14.89 9.57
C ALA A 84 7.37 14.05 9.53
N SER A 85 7.29 12.72 9.70
CA SER A 85 8.47 11.84 9.64
C SER A 85 9.00 11.67 8.22
N SER A 86 8.14 11.65 7.21
CA SER A 86 8.54 11.54 5.80
C SER A 86 9.32 12.77 5.32
N VAL A 87 9.01 13.96 5.85
CA VAL A 87 9.76 15.20 5.57
C VAL A 87 11.05 15.29 6.42
N CYS A 88 11.03 14.84 7.67
CA CYS A 88 12.23 14.86 8.52
C CYS A 88 13.31 13.87 8.05
N GLY A 89 12.94 12.70 7.50
CA GLY A 89 13.89 11.74 6.94
C GLY A 89 14.62 12.27 5.70
N ASP A 90 13.92 13.03 4.85
CA ASP A 90 14.51 13.59 3.63
C ASP A 90 15.54 14.71 3.96
N ARG A 91 15.28 15.48 5.03
CA ARG A 91 16.23 16.50 5.51
C ARG A 91 17.52 15.90 6.09
N TYR A 92 17.44 14.73 6.74
CA TYR A 92 18.64 14.05 7.26
C TYR A 92 19.46 13.39 6.13
N ARG A 93 18.82 12.99 5.03
CA ARG A 93 19.52 12.42 3.87
C ARG A 93 20.25 13.48 3.03
N TYR A 94 19.78 14.73 3.05
CA TYR A 94 20.41 15.84 2.32
C TYR A 94 21.67 16.40 3.03
N CYS A 95 21.75 16.32 4.36
CA CYS A 95 22.77 17.02 5.15
C CYS A 95 24.16 16.33 5.36
N PRO A 96 24.44 15.05 5.04
CA PRO A 96 25.78 14.51 5.24
C PRO A 96 26.77 14.92 4.14
N GLN A 97 26.31 15.38 2.98
CA GLN A 97 27.18 15.67 1.83
C GLN A 97 27.81 17.08 1.86
N HIS A 98 27.61 17.87 2.92
CA HIS A 98 28.08 19.25 3.01
C HIS A 98 28.67 19.66 4.37
N MET A 99 29.14 18.71 5.19
CA MET A 99 29.89 19.07 6.39
C MET A 99 31.38 19.16 6.05
N PRO A 100 32.01 20.37 6.04
CA PRO A 100 33.45 20.45 5.94
C PRO A 100 34.08 19.82 7.19
N ARG A 101 35.13 19.03 6.99
CA ARG A 101 35.95 18.52 8.10
C ARG A 101 36.54 19.73 8.83
N LEU A 102 36.34 19.79 10.13
CA LEU A 102 37.08 20.67 11.01
C LEU A 102 38.32 19.90 11.45
N ASP A 103 39.46 20.34 10.92
CA ASP A 103 40.81 20.05 11.41
C ASP A 103 41.11 21.00 12.58
#